data_AF-W1YTX8-F1
#
_entry.id   AF-W1YTX8-F1
#
_cell.length_a   1.000
_cell.length_b   1.000
_cell.length_c   1.000
_cell.angle_alpha   90.00
_cell.angle_beta   90.00
_cell.angle_gamma   90.00
#
_symmetry.space_group_name_H-M   'P 1'
#
loop_
_entity.id
_entity.type
_entity.pdbx_description
1 polymer ?
#
loop_
_entity_poly.entity_id
_entity_poly.type
_entity_poly.pdbx_seq_one_letter_code
_entity_poly.pdbx_strand_id
1 'polypeptide(L)' 'EPTQADTPAPGEGAATGDAQTRLDTALVDARSAMTAANEAMKNGDWTAYGEAQTRLNDALNRAVAAQEELKK' A
#
# COMPACT_ATOMS: atom_id res chain seq x y z
N GLU A 1 -19.90 -27.14 15.96
CA GLU A 1 -19.70 -26.49 14.65
C GLU A 1 -21.00 -26.43 13.88
N PRO A 2 -21.33 -25.31 13.25
CA PRO A 2 -22.10 -25.33 12.02
C PRO A 2 -21.18 -25.09 10.82
N THR A 3 -21.28 -26.02 9.88
CA THR A 3 -21.00 -25.89 8.45
C THR A 3 -21.48 -24.56 7.89
N GLN A 4 -20.65 -23.88 7.08
CA GLN A 4 -21.06 -23.26 5.82
C GLN A 4 -19.81 -22.98 4.97
N ALA A 5 -19.75 -23.67 3.86
CA ALA A 5 -18.83 -23.43 2.78
C ALA A 5 -19.31 -22.21 2.00
N ASP A 6 -18.45 -21.21 1.88
CA ASP A 6 -18.46 -20.26 0.77
C ASP A 6 -16.99 -19.97 0.46
N THR A 7 -16.41 -20.84 -0.35
CA THR A 7 -15.22 -20.48 -1.12
C THR A 7 -15.72 -19.53 -2.20
N PRO A 8 -15.37 -18.22 -2.18
CA PRO A 8 -15.67 -17.38 -3.31
C PRO A 8 -14.82 -17.89 -4.47
N ALA A 9 -15.44 -18.18 -5.61
CA ALA A 9 -14.72 -18.45 -6.84
C ALA A 9 -13.72 -17.29 -7.09
N PRO A 10 -12.41 -17.54 -7.25
CA PRO A 10 -11.46 -16.49 -7.56
C PRO A 10 -11.57 -16.18 -9.05
N GLY A 11 -12.49 -15.29 -9.41
CA GLY A 11 -12.67 -14.85 -10.78
C GLY A 11 -13.20 -13.43 -10.77
N GLU A 12 -12.34 -12.47 -11.13
CA GLU A 12 -12.63 -11.05 -11.38
C GLU A 12 -13.05 -10.17 -10.18
N GLY A 13 -13.92 -10.63 -9.27
CA GLY A 13 -14.36 -9.83 -8.11
C GLY A 13 -13.34 -9.75 -6.97
N ALA A 14 -12.67 -10.86 -6.66
CA ALA A 14 -11.64 -10.93 -5.63
C ALA A 14 -10.39 -10.11 -6.02
N ALA A 15 -9.95 -10.23 -7.27
CA ALA A 15 -8.78 -9.51 -7.78
C ALA A 15 -8.95 -7.98 -7.69
N THR A 16 -10.15 -7.48 -7.96
CA THR A 16 -10.49 -6.05 -7.84
C THR A 16 -10.54 -5.61 -6.37
N GLY A 17 -11.13 -6.42 -5.49
CA GLY A 17 -11.12 -6.16 -4.04
C GLY A 17 -9.71 -6.13 -3.45
N ASP A 18 -8.86 -7.09 -3.85
CA ASP A 18 -7.47 -7.18 -3.45
C ASP A 18 -6.64 -6.00 -3.97
N ALA A 19 -6.87 -5.56 -5.21
CA ALA A 19 -6.21 -4.39 -5.79
C ALA A 19 -6.63 -3.10 -5.07
N GLN A 20 -7.90 -2.95 -4.71
CA GLN A 20 -8.38 -1.81 -3.90
C GLN A 20 -7.72 -1.80 -2.51
N THR A 21 -7.61 -2.95 -1.84
CA THR A 21 -6.93 -3.07 -0.54
C THR A 21 -5.43 -2.78 -0.67
N ARG A 22 -4.77 -3.25 -1.75
CA ARG A 22 -3.36 -2.92 -2.03
C ARG A 22 -3.17 -1.42 -2.24
N LEU A 23 -4.08 -0.77 -2.96
CA LEU A 23 -4.06 0.68 -3.17
C LEU A 23 -4.20 1.43 -1.84
N ASP A 24 -5.19 1.09 -1.01
CA ASP A 24 -5.39 1.74 0.29
C ASP A 24 -4.17 1.58 1.21
N THR A 25 -3.65 0.36 1.32
CA THR A 25 -2.43 0.06 2.09
C THR A 25 -1.24 0.90 1.60
N ALA A 26 -1.05 0.97 0.28
CA ALA A 26 0.02 1.74 -0.33
C ALA A 26 -0.12 3.25 -0.06
N LEU A 27 -1.35 3.79 -0.05
CA LEU A 27 -1.59 5.19 0.28
C LEU A 27 -1.31 5.48 1.77
N VAL A 28 -1.67 4.57 2.67
CA VAL A 28 -1.35 4.67 4.10
C VAL A 28 0.16 4.62 4.33
N ASP A 29 0.85 3.67 3.69
CA ASP A 29 2.31 3.53 3.74
C ASP A 29 3.00 4.80 3.23
N ALA A 30 2.54 5.36 2.10
CA ALA A 30 3.07 6.60 1.54
C ALA A 30 2.91 7.78 2.52
N ARG A 31 1.74 7.90 3.18
CA ARG A 31 1.49 8.95 4.16
C ARG A 31 2.35 8.80 5.43
N SER A 32 2.51 7.58 5.90
CA SER A 32 3.39 7.26 7.03
C SER A 32 4.85 7.58 6.70
N ALA A 33 5.32 7.16 5.52
CA ALA A 33 6.66 7.45 5.02
C ALA A 33 6.92 8.95 4.86
N MET A 34 5.96 9.73 4.34
CA MET A 34 6.07 11.19 4.31
C MET A 34 6.20 11.82 5.70
N THR A 35 5.46 11.30 6.68
CA THR A 35 5.53 11.78 8.07
C THR A 35 6.89 11.47 8.68
N ALA A 36 7.36 10.23 8.53
CA ALA A 36 8.67 9.79 9.01
C ALA A 36 9.81 10.58 8.34
N ALA A 37 9.72 10.86 7.04
CA ALA A 37 10.69 11.71 6.34
C ALA A 37 10.71 13.13 6.94
N ASN A 38 9.55 13.73 7.19
CA ASN A 38 9.47 15.07 7.78
C ASN A 38 10.01 15.12 9.22
N GLU A 39 9.74 14.10 10.03
CA GLU A 39 10.31 13.97 11.38
C GLU A 39 11.83 13.77 11.34
N ALA A 40 12.30 12.88 10.48
CA ALA A 40 13.73 12.63 10.28
C ALA A 40 14.46 13.89 9.82
N MET A 41 13.90 14.64 8.87
CA MET A 41 14.43 15.94 8.42
C MET A 41 14.52 16.95 9.57
N LYS A 42 13.48 17.04 10.42
CA LYS A 42 13.47 17.93 11.59
C LYS A 42 14.50 17.52 12.64
N ASN A 43 14.70 16.23 12.82
CA ASN A 43 15.65 15.66 13.76
C ASN A 43 17.09 15.64 13.22
N GLY A 44 17.29 15.96 11.93
CA GLY A 44 18.58 15.88 11.25
C GLY A 44 19.04 14.45 10.95
N ASP A 45 18.13 13.47 11.01
CA ASP A 45 18.41 12.07 10.71
C ASP A 45 18.28 11.80 9.20
N TRP A 46 19.35 12.12 8.47
CA TRP A 46 19.39 11.93 7.02
C TRP A 46 19.28 10.47 6.59
N THR A 47 19.67 9.51 7.45
CA THR A 47 19.55 8.08 7.18
C THR A 47 18.07 7.67 7.22
N ALA A 48 17.37 8.01 8.30
CA ALA A 48 15.93 7.75 8.41
C ALA A 48 15.12 8.47 7.31
N TYR A 49 15.56 9.67 6.92
CA TYR A 49 14.97 10.40 5.79
C TYR A 49 15.10 9.61 4.48
N GLY A 50 16.28 9.08 4.16
CA GLY A 50 16.51 8.28 2.96
C GLY A 50 15.72 6.96 2.95
N GLU A 51 15.62 6.30 4.11
CA GLU A 51 14.75 5.12 4.27
C GLU A 51 13.28 5.46 4.06
N ALA A 52 12.82 6.57 4.65
CA ALA A 52 11.45 7.03 4.50
C ALA A 52 11.15 7.41 3.05
N GLN A 53 12.09 8.05 2.34
CA GLN A 53 11.98 8.34 0.92
C GLN A 53 11.86 7.06 0.07
N THR A 54 12.64 6.02 0.42
CA THR A 54 12.58 4.72 -0.25
C THR A 54 11.23 4.04 -0.02
N ARG A 55 10.75 4.02 1.23
CA ARG A 55 9.42 3.50 1.58
C ARG A 55 8.32 4.25 0.84
N LEU A 56 8.42 5.56 0.73
CA LEU A 56 7.47 6.38 -0.01
C LEU A 56 7.43 5.99 -1.49
N ASN A 57 8.59 5.88 -2.14
CA ASN A 57 8.66 5.51 -3.56
C ASN A 57 8.09 4.10 -3.81
N ASP A 58 8.42 3.15 -2.95
CA ASP A 58 7.91 1.79 -3.03
C ASP A 58 6.39 1.73 -2.84
N ALA A 59 5.86 2.46 -1.86
CA ALA A 59 4.43 2.59 -1.63
C ALA A 59 3.72 3.23 -2.83
N LEU A 60 4.28 4.29 -3.42
CA LEU A 60 3.71 4.90 -4.62
C LEU A 60 3.70 3.94 -5.82
N ASN A 61 4.77 3.18 -6.02
CA ASN A 61 4.82 2.17 -7.09
C ASN A 61 3.75 1.09 -6.88
N ARG A 62 3.56 0.62 -5.63
CA ARG A 62 2.47 -0.32 -5.27
C ARG A 62 1.09 0.27 -5.53
N ALA A 63 0.88 1.54 -5.18
CA ALA A 63 -0.38 2.25 -5.44
C ALA A 63 -0.67 2.36 -6.94
N VAL A 64 0.32 2.74 -7.75
CA VAL A 64 0.17 2.83 -9.21
C VAL A 64 -0.11 1.47 -9.82
N ALA A 65 0.64 0.43 -9.45
CA ALA A 65 0.39 -0.92 -9.95
C ALA A 65 -1.01 -1.42 -9.61
N ALA A 66 -1.44 -1.24 -8.35
CA ALA A 66 -2.79 -1.60 -7.92
C ALA A 66 -3.87 -0.79 -8.66
N GLN A 67 -3.65 0.50 -8.91
CA GLN A 67 -4.57 1.33 -9.66
C GLN A 67 -4.68 0.89 -11.13
N GLU A 68 -3.57 0.51 -11.77
CA GLU A 68 -3.58 0.01 -13.15
C GLU A 68 -4.29 -1.35 -13.25
N GLU A 69 -4.20 -2.19 -12.22
CA GLU A 69 -4.99 -3.41 -12.12
C GLU A 69 -6.48 -3.14 -11.95
N LEU A 70 -6.88 -2.12 -11.17
CA LEU A 70 -8.28 -1.72 -10.99
C LEU A 70 -8.93 -1.15 -12.25
N LYS A 71 -8.13 -0.56 -13.16
CA LYS A 71 -8.63 0.02 -14.42
C LYS A 71 -8.78 -1.01 -15.54
N LYS A 72 -8.19 -2.20 -15.39
CA LYS A 72 -8.23 -3.27 -16.37
C LYS A 72 -9.52 -4.08 -16.25
#